data_AF-A0A7K3D7T3-F1
#
_entry.id   AF-A0A7K3D7T3-F1
#
_cell.length_a   1.000
_cell.length_b   1.000
_cell.length_c   1.000
_cell.angle_alpha   90.00
_cell.angle_beta   90.00
_cell.angle_gamma   90.00
#
_symmetry.space_group_name_H-M   'P 1'
#
loop_
_entity.id
_entity.type
_entity.pdbx_description
1 polymer ?
#
loop_
_entity_poly.entity_id
_entity_poly.type
_entity_poly.pdbx_seq_one_letter_code
_entity_poly.pdbx_strand_id
1 'polypeptide(L)'
;MSGKAVKGGEMSFAKCPDGTNLVTGGYEMVPSYGAGGIPHDSVDMNAPAPSHGVDRSNTWAAMSHNKDGHIWAYALCRQNR
;
A
#
# COMPACT_ATOMS: atom_id res chain seq x y z
N MET A 1 3.64 -10.77 0.94
CA MET A 1 4.69 -9.79 1.30
C MET A 1 4.05 -8.53 1.84
N SER A 2 4.73 -7.82 2.73
CA SER A 2 4.26 -6.53 3.27
C SER A 2 5.29 -5.43 3.01
N GLY A 3 4.78 -4.22 2.79
CA GLY A 3 5.56 -2.99 2.79
C GLY A 3 5.77 -2.45 4.20
N LYS A 4 6.60 -1.41 4.32
CA LYS A 4 6.73 -0.68 5.59
C LYS A 4 5.49 0.15 5.86
N ALA A 5 5.19 0.35 7.15
CA ALA A 5 4.27 1.39 7.57
C ALA A 5 4.80 2.74 7.07
N VAL A 6 3.94 3.53 6.44
CA VAL A 6 4.24 4.92 6.11
C VAL A 6 3.14 5.81 6.66
N LYS A 7 3.42 7.11 6.79
CA LYS A 7 2.39 8.09 7.13
C LYS A 7 1.56 8.42 5.89
N GLY A 8 0.35 8.91 6.06
CA GLY A 8 -0.42 9.39 4.90
C GLY A 8 0.29 10.52 4.16
N GLY A 9 -0.01 10.66 2.88
CA GLY A 9 0.80 11.46 1.96
C GLY A 9 2.00 10.72 1.37
N GLU A 10 2.41 9.59 1.95
CA GLU A 10 3.50 8.75 1.45
C GLU A 10 2.97 7.42 0.89
N MET A 11 3.70 6.84 -0.08
CA MET A 11 3.37 5.53 -0.64
C MET A 11 4.09 4.40 0.10
N SER A 12 3.32 3.44 0.60
CA SER A 12 3.82 2.13 1.04
C SER A 12 3.93 1.20 -0.16
N PHE A 13 5.01 0.42 -0.22
CA PHE A 13 5.27 -0.50 -1.33
C PHE A 13 5.58 -1.91 -0.82
N ALA A 14 4.89 -2.90 -1.37
CA ALA A 14 5.13 -4.31 -1.12
C ALA A 14 5.62 -4.99 -2.40
N LYS A 15 6.92 -5.24 -2.49
CA LYS A 15 7.53 -5.95 -3.63
C LYS A 15 7.46 -7.46 -3.40
N CYS A 16 7.06 -8.20 -4.42
CA CYS A 16 7.13 -9.65 -4.42
C CYS A 16 8.60 -10.12 -4.55
N PRO A 17 8.99 -11.23 -3.90
CA PRO A 17 10.36 -11.72 -3.96
C PRO A 17 10.73 -12.17 -5.38
N ASP A 18 12.02 -12.22 -5.67
CA ASP A 18 12.52 -12.73 -6.95
C ASP A 18 12.06 -14.19 -7.17
N GLY A 19 11.79 -14.54 -8.43
CA GLY A 19 11.21 -15.85 -8.79
C GLY A 19 9.69 -15.97 -8.54
N THR A 20 9.03 -14.89 -8.14
CA THR A 20 7.57 -14.82 -8.01
C THR A 20 6.99 -13.64 -8.79
N ASN A 21 5.71 -13.74 -9.14
CA ASN A 21 4.94 -12.69 -9.81
C ASN A 21 3.81 -12.17 -8.92
N LEU A 22 3.62 -10.86 -8.91
CA LEU A 22 2.51 -10.17 -8.28
C LEU A 22 1.20 -10.63 -8.93
N VAL A 23 0.28 -11.15 -8.12
CA VAL A 23 -1.07 -11.52 -8.54
C VAL A 23 -2.03 -10.39 -8.24
N THR A 24 -1.98 -9.87 -7.02
CA THR A 24 -2.82 -8.79 -6.50
C THR A 24 -2.20 -8.27 -5.21
N GLY A 25 -2.86 -7.32 -4.55
CA GLY A 25 -2.50 -6.87 -3.23
C GLY A 25 -3.64 -6.17 -2.53
N GLY A 26 -3.29 -5.50 -1.44
CA GLY A 26 -4.22 -4.74 -0.63
C GLY A 26 -3.47 -3.87 0.35
N TYR A 27 -4.18 -3.44 1.40
CA TYR A 27 -3.60 -2.61 2.44
C TYR A 27 -4.22 -2.89 3.79
N GLU A 28 -3.51 -2.45 4.82
CA GLU A 28 -4.04 -2.21 6.16
C GLU A 28 -3.84 -0.73 6.46
N MET A 29 -4.82 -0.08 7.10
CA MET A 29 -4.76 1.32 7.44
C MET A 29 -5.18 1.53 8.89
N VAL A 30 -4.40 2.35 9.60
CA VAL A 30 -4.78 2.96 10.87
C VAL A 30 -5.07 4.43 10.57
N PRO A 31 -6.34 4.84 10.45
CA PRO A 31 -6.69 6.21 10.11
C PRO A 31 -6.38 7.16 11.28
N SER A 32 -6.22 8.44 10.99
CA SER A 32 -6.35 9.48 12.01
C SER A 32 -7.81 9.63 12.42
N TYR A 33 -8.05 10.10 13.65
CA TYR A 33 -9.39 10.30 14.19
C TYR A 33 -9.60 11.76 14.55
N GLY A 34 -10.74 12.31 14.13
CA GLY A 34 -11.18 13.65 14.49
C GLY A 34 -11.98 13.68 15.80
N ALA A 35 -12.55 14.85 16.10
CA ALA A 35 -13.44 15.03 17.24
C ALA A 35 -14.60 14.03 17.21
N GLY A 36 -14.91 13.42 18.35
CA GLY A 36 -15.97 12.40 18.46
C GLY A 36 -15.56 11.00 17.98
N GLY A 37 -14.29 10.76 17.66
CA GLY A 37 -13.80 9.42 17.29
C GLY A 37 -14.16 9.00 15.86
N ILE A 38 -14.44 9.97 14.98
CA ILE A 38 -14.74 9.73 13.57
C ILE A 38 -13.42 9.60 12.80
N PRO A 39 -13.20 8.51 12.04
CA PRO A 39 -12.05 8.39 11.17
C PRO A 39 -12.01 9.54 10.16
N HIS A 40 -10.87 10.20 10.05
CA HIS A 40 -10.62 11.28 9.10
C HIS A 40 -9.48 10.87 8.17
N ASP A 41 -9.66 9.75 7.46
CA ASP A 41 -8.72 9.31 6.45
C ASP A 41 -9.41 8.63 5.27
N SER A 42 -8.76 8.68 4.10
CA SER A 42 -9.17 8.00 2.89
C SER A 42 -7.97 7.33 2.25
N VAL A 43 -8.25 6.32 1.42
CA VAL A 43 -7.21 5.61 0.67
C VAL A 43 -7.15 6.20 -0.72
N ASP A 44 -6.05 6.88 -0.99
CA ASP A 44 -5.80 7.55 -2.27
C ASP A 44 -5.19 6.57 -3.29
N MET A 45 -4.55 5.51 -2.82
CA MET A 45 -3.94 4.49 -3.66
C MET A 45 -4.11 3.07 -3.13
N ASN A 46 -4.47 2.14 -4.01
CA ASN A 46 -4.46 0.71 -3.76
C ASN A 46 -4.39 -0.05 -5.10
N ALA A 47 -3.20 -0.17 -5.67
CA ALA A 47 -3.00 -0.70 -7.02
C ALA A 47 -1.59 -1.27 -7.23
N PRO A 48 -1.34 -2.04 -8.31
CA PRO A 48 0.02 -2.38 -8.72
C PRO A 48 0.84 -1.10 -8.98
N ALA A 49 2.04 -0.99 -8.42
CA ALA A 49 2.88 0.21 -8.55
C ALA A 49 3.22 0.67 -10.00
N PRO A 50 3.26 -0.20 -11.04
CA PRO A 50 3.47 0.25 -12.42
C PRO A 50 2.41 1.24 -12.92
N SER A 51 1.24 1.36 -12.27
CA SER A 51 0.17 2.26 -12.72
C SER A 51 0.40 3.75 -12.46
N HIS A 52 1.49 4.15 -11.78
CA HIS A 52 1.71 5.55 -11.36
C HIS A 52 3.07 6.15 -11.76
N GLY A 53 3.65 5.73 -12.89
CA GLY A 53 4.84 6.37 -13.47
C GLY A 53 6.15 6.13 -12.72
N VAL A 54 6.15 5.28 -11.70
CA VAL A 54 7.36 4.77 -11.03
C VAL A 54 7.57 3.35 -11.53
N ASP A 55 8.71 3.07 -12.18
CA ASP A 55 9.04 1.70 -12.62
C ASP A 55 9.32 0.83 -11.39
N ARG A 56 8.24 0.22 -10.88
CA ARG A 56 8.22 -0.72 -9.77
C ARG A 56 7.39 -1.93 -10.17
N SER A 57 7.88 -2.64 -11.19
CA SER A 57 7.34 -3.95 -11.54
C SER A 57 7.27 -4.88 -10.31
N ASN A 58 6.37 -5.85 -10.36
CA ASN A 58 6.21 -6.87 -9.32
C ASN A 58 5.94 -6.31 -7.90
N THR A 59 5.30 -5.14 -7.81
CA THR A 59 5.11 -4.40 -6.55
C THR A 59 3.67 -3.90 -6.42
N TRP A 60 3.08 -4.03 -5.23
CA TRP A 60 1.81 -3.39 -4.87
C TRP A 60 2.08 -2.06 -4.14
N ALA A 61 1.25 -1.05 -4.37
CA ALA A 61 1.33 0.25 -3.74
C ALA A 61 0.04 0.60 -2.99
N ALA A 62 0.19 1.22 -1.82
CA ALA A 62 -0.91 1.77 -1.05
C ALA A 62 -0.55 3.15 -0.47
N MET A 63 -1.52 4.05 -0.37
CA MET A 63 -1.35 5.40 0.18
C MET A 63 -2.65 5.84 0.85
N SER A 64 -2.54 6.42 2.05
CA SER A 64 -3.64 7.16 2.70
C SER A 64 -3.47 8.66 2.54
N HIS A 65 -4.57 9.40 2.64
CA HIS A 65 -4.62 10.84 2.40
C HIS A 65 -3.98 11.64 3.55
N ASN A 66 -4.29 11.29 4.80
CA ASN A 66 -3.96 12.11 5.96
C ASN A 66 -2.63 11.71 6.60
N LYS A 67 -1.76 12.71 6.80
CA LYS A 67 -0.39 12.54 7.32
C LYS A 67 -0.28 11.97 8.73
N ASP A 68 -1.38 12.01 9.48
CA ASP A 68 -1.44 11.49 10.85
C ASP A 68 -1.91 10.03 10.92
N GLY A 69 -2.43 9.49 9.81
CA GLY A 69 -2.74 8.08 9.64
C GLY A 69 -1.51 7.27 9.20
N HIS A 70 -1.62 5.95 9.29
CA HIS A 70 -0.62 5.01 8.84
C HIS A 70 -1.20 3.99 7.87
N ILE A 71 -0.43 3.61 6.85
CA ILE A 71 -0.83 2.58 5.89
C ILE A 71 0.31 1.61 5.58
N TRP A 72 -0.04 0.35 5.38
CA TRP A 72 0.83 -0.73 4.91
C TRP A 72 0.31 -1.28 3.60
N ALA A 73 1.18 -1.43 2.60
CA ALA A 73 0.87 -2.21 1.42
C ALA A 73 1.10 -3.70 1.67
N TYR A 74 0.28 -4.56 1.06
CA TYR A 74 0.49 -5.99 1.02
C TYR A 74 0.42 -6.49 -0.41
N ALA A 75 1.30 -7.44 -0.76
CA ALA A 75 1.34 -8.09 -2.06
C ALA A 75 1.12 -9.59 -1.92
N LEU A 76 0.17 -10.11 -2.69
CA LEU A 76 -0.01 -11.54 -2.91
C LEU A 76 0.81 -11.96 -4.14
N CYS A 77 1.74 -12.87 -3.91
CA CYS A 77 2.72 -13.31 -4.90
C CYS A 77 2.48 -14.78 -5.23
N ARG A 78 2.66 -15.15 -6.50
CA ARG A 78 2.63 -16.54 -6.95
C ARG A 78 3.99 -16.92 -7.50
N GLN A 79 4.43 -18.13 -7.18
CA GLN A 79 5.67 -18.69 -7.70
C GLN A 79 5.63 -18.87 -9.22
N ASN A 80 6.72 -18.55 -9.89
CA ASN A 80 6.85 -18.78 -11.33
C ASN A 80 7.15 -20.27 -11.51
N ARG A 81 6.28 -20.98 -12.24
CA ARG A 81 6.54 -22.37 -12.66
C ARG A 81 7.22 -22.39 -14.00
#